data_AF-A0AAD4E6F7-F1
#
_entry.id   AF-A0AAD4E6F7-F1
#
_cell.length_a   1.000
_cell.length_b   1.000
_cell.length_c   1.000
_cell.angle_alpha   90.00
_cell.angle_beta   90.00
_cell.angle_gamma   90.00
#
_symmetry.space_group_name_H-M   'P 1'
#
loop_
_entity.id
_entity.type
_entity.pdbx_description
1 polymer ?
#
loop_
_entity_poly.entity_id
_entity_poly.type
_entity_poly.pdbx_seq_one_letter_code
_entity_poly.pdbx_strand_id
1 'polypeptide(L)'
;MYDLDPAGTVVKLQKFCKAARDAGHHWAWSDTCCIDRPDVVEFDVSHHSMFIWYHRSALIIVYLSDVPSSSKSGALANSAWNTRAWSIPELLAPKVIIFYQADWTLYLDDRSRNHKEPVSIIQELEHSTGLNARALLAFRPGMRDAEEKLQWASTRVTARDEDVAYSLFGIFGIHIPIIYGEGRQKALGRLLTGDHSPFGRHHGP
;
A
#
# COMPACT_ATOMS: atom_id res chain seq x y z
N MET A 1 -8.01 -15.01 19.43
CA MET A 1 -8.04 -13.60 18.93
C MET A 1 -9.38 -12.94 19.25
N TYR A 2 -10.51 -13.58 18.93
CA TYR A 2 -11.85 -13.00 19.13
C TYR A 2 -12.28 -12.89 20.59
N ASP A 3 -11.68 -13.68 21.49
CA ASP A 3 -11.99 -13.71 22.92
C ASP A 3 -10.87 -13.08 23.79
N LEU A 4 -9.98 -12.29 23.17
CA LEU A 4 -8.91 -11.58 23.90
C LEU A 4 -9.47 -10.28 24.47
N ASP A 5 -9.14 -10.00 25.74
CA ASP A 5 -9.51 -8.78 26.44
C ASP A 5 -8.89 -7.55 25.72
N PRO A 6 -9.68 -6.52 25.36
CA PRO A 6 -9.21 -5.50 24.43
C PRO A 6 -8.29 -4.49 25.11
N ALA A 7 -6.98 -4.72 25.05
CA ALA A 7 -6.01 -3.62 25.04
C ALA A 7 -6.11 -2.91 23.67
N GLY A 8 -6.13 -1.56 23.63
CA GLY A 8 -6.61 -0.77 22.48
C GLY A 8 -6.11 -1.16 21.07
N THR A 9 -4.85 -1.59 20.93
CA THR A 9 -4.28 -2.05 19.64
C THR A 9 -4.87 -3.39 19.16
N VAL A 10 -5.33 -4.24 20.06
CA VAL A 10 -5.94 -5.54 19.75
C VAL A 10 -7.32 -5.38 19.10
N VAL A 11 -8.06 -4.30 19.43
CA VAL A 11 -9.40 -4.05 18.87
C VAL A 11 -9.36 -3.88 17.36
N LYS A 12 -8.39 -3.11 16.84
CA LYS A 12 -8.24 -2.89 15.40
C LYS A 12 -7.96 -4.21 14.66
N LEU A 13 -7.08 -5.05 15.23
CA LEU A 13 -6.76 -6.37 14.67
C LEU A 13 -7.97 -7.32 14.73
N GLN A 14 -8.70 -7.36 15.84
CA GLN A 14 -9.92 -8.16 15.98
C GLN A 14 -10.98 -7.77 14.94
N LYS A 15 -11.19 -6.46 14.74
CA LYS A 15 -12.14 -5.95 13.75
C LYS A 15 -11.69 -6.26 12.32
N PHE A 16 -10.40 -6.13 12.01
CA PHE A 16 -9.82 -6.55 10.73
C PHE A 16 -10.09 -8.04 10.46
N CYS A 17 -9.77 -8.92 11.41
CA CYS A 17 -9.98 -10.35 11.26
C CYS A 17 -11.45 -10.76 11.28
N LYS A 18 -12.32 -9.97 11.91
CA LYS A 18 -13.77 -10.12 11.79
C LYS A 18 -14.25 -9.75 10.38
N ALA A 19 -13.83 -8.60 9.85
CA ALA A 19 -14.19 -8.18 8.50
C ALA A 19 -13.73 -9.17 7.43
N ALA A 20 -12.50 -9.70 7.55
CA ALA A 20 -12.00 -10.76 6.67
C ALA A 20 -12.83 -12.05 6.76
N ARG A 21 -13.21 -12.47 7.97
CA ARG A 21 -14.07 -13.64 8.19
C ARG A 21 -15.47 -13.44 7.63
N ASP A 22 -16.08 -12.29 7.86
CA ASP A 22 -17.42 -11.94 7.38
C ASP A 22 -17.44 -11.89 5.84
N ALA A 23 -16.30 -11.59 5.20
CA ALA A 23 -16.08 -11.72 3.75
C ALA A 23 -15.78 -13.16 3.26
N GLY A 24 -15.76 -14.15 4.16
CA GLY A 24 -15.54 -15.56 3.83
C GLY A 24 -14.08 -16.02 3.83
N HIS A 25 -13.16 -15.26 4.41
CA HIS A 25 -11.74 -15.62 4.45
C HIS A 25 -11.31 -16.15 5.82
N HIS A 26 -10.57 -17.25 5.83
CA HIS A 26 -10.10 -17.91 7.06
C HIS A 26 -8.72 -17.41 7.53
N TRP A 27 -7.98 -16.76 6.64
CA TRP A 27 -6.62 -16.27 6.88
C TRP A 27 -6.57 -14.79 6.57
N ALA A 28 -5.84 -14.05 7.40
CA ALA A 28 -5.61 -12.62 7.24
C ALA A 28 -4.14 -12.32 7.54
N TRP A 29 -3.56 -11.38 6.81
CA TRP A 29 -2.16 -10.97 6.95
C TRP A 29 -2.10 -9.45 7.11
N SER A 30 -1.24 -8.97 8.01
CA SER A 30 -0.92 -7.55 8.13
C SER A 30 0.58 -7.38 8.39
N ASP A 31 1.18 -6.35 7.80
CA ASP A 31 2.61 -6.04 7.94
C ASP A 31 3.02 -5.77 9.40
N THR A 32 2.09 -5.31 10.21
CA THR A 32 2.32 -4.91 11.60
C THR A 32 2.38 -6.13 12.52
N CYS A 33 1.66 -7.20 12.20
CA CYS A 33 1.55 -8.38 13.05
C CYS A 33 2.28 -9.61 12.49
N CYS A 34 2.52 -9.65 11.18
CA CYS A 34 2.99 -10.84 10.48
C CYS A 34 4.40 -10.70 9.89
N ILE A 35 5.10 -9.59 10.13
CA ILE A 35 6.51 -9.42 9.78
C ILE A 35 7.32 -9.31 11.07
N ASP A 36 8.25 -10.22 11.28
CA ASP A 36 9.26 -10.12 12.33
C ASP A 36 10.31 -9.06 11.93
N ARG A 37 10.09 -7.82 12.35
CA ARG A 37 10.98 -6.69 12.01
C ARG A 37 12.41 -6.84 12.55
N PRO A 38 12.64 -7.41 13.75
CA PRO A 38 13.97 -7.77 14.23
C PRO A 38 14.77 -8.72 13.31
N ASP A 39 14.12 -9.64 12.61
CA ASP A 39 14.79 -10.52 11.65
C ASP A 39 15.03 -9.77 10.34
N VAL A 40 16.27 -9.34 10.11
CA VAL A 40 16.65 -8.57 8.92
C VAL A 40 16.45 -9.33 7.61
N VAL A 41 16.57 -10.67 7.63
CA VAL A 41 16.40 -11.52 6.45
C VAL A 41 14.91 -11.63 6.13
N GLU A 42 14.08 -11.96 7.14
CA GLU A 42 12.63 -12.00 6.96
C GLU A 42 12.09 -10.64 6.54
N PHE A 43 12.57 -9.56 7.15
CA PHE A 43 12.12 -8.22 6.86
C PHE A 43 12.42 -7.80 5.41
N ASP A 44 13.64 -8.04 4.91
CA ASP A 44 14.00 -7.75 3.51
C ASP A 44 13.17 -8.59 2.53
N VAL A 45 13.01 -9.90 2.80
CA VAL A 45 12.18 -10.79 1.99
C VAL A 45 10.71 -10.34 1.99
N SER A 46 10.20 -9.94 3.15
CA SER A 46 8.81 -9.51 3.30
C SER A 46 8.53 -8.26 2.49
N HIS A 47 9.41 -7.28 2.56
CA HIS A 47 9.26 -6.02 1.85
C HIS A 47 9.26 -6.19 0.32
N HIS A 48 10.12 -7.07 -0.20
CA HIS A 48 10.11 -7.46 -1.62
C HIS A 48 8.88 -8.26 -2.02
N SER A 49 8.30 -8.98 -1.07
CA SER A 49 7.14 -9.84 -1.32
C SER A 49 5.80 -9.10 -1.18
N MET A 50 5.75 -7.95 -0.48
CA MET A 50 4.52 -7.21 -0.18
C MET A 50 3.65 -6.97 -1.41
N PHE A 51 4.23 -6.47 -2.51
CA PHE A 51 3.46 -6.23 -3.73
C PHE A 51 2.86 -7.53 -4.29
N ILE A 52 3.62 -8.62 -4.29
CA ILE A 52 3.14 -9.94 -4.75
C ILE A 52 2.06 -10.47 -3.82
N TRP A 53 2.20 -10.29 -2.50
CA TRP A 53 1.19 -10.68 -1.52
C TRP A 53 -0.11 -9.90 -1.70
N TYR A 54 -0.03 -8.58 -1.92
CA TYR A 54 -1.21 -7.77 -2.25
C TYR A 54 -1.84 -8.22 -3.57
N HIS A 55 -1.03 -8.46 -4.59
CA HIS A 55 -1.52 -8.90 -5.90
C HIS A 55 -2.21 -10.27 -5.86
N ARG A 56 -1.73 -11.18 -5.01
CA ARG A 56 -2.28 -12.52 -4.84
C ARG A 56 -3.34 -12.62 -3.75
N SER A 57 -3.57 -11.55 -3.00
CA SER A 57 -4.62 -11.53 -1.98
C SER A 57 -6.00 -11.66 -2.62
N ALA A 58 -6.91 -12.34 -1.91
CA ALA A 58 -8.31 -12.41 -2.33
C ALA A 58 -9.04 -11.07 -2.13
N LEU A 59 -8.61 -10.31 -1.13
CA LEU A 59 -9.20 -9.05 -0.69
C LEU A 59 -8.14 -8.24 0.06
N ILE A 60 -8.02 -6.95 -0.26
CA ILE A 60 -7.37 -5.96 0.60
C ILE A 60 -8.42 -5.15 1.35
N ILE A 61 -8.26 -5.07 2.68
CA ILE A 61 -9.09 -4.25 3.56
C ILE A 61 -8.27 -3.03 3.98
N VAL A 62 -8.76 -1.84 3.64
CA VAL A 62 -8.17 -0.58 4.08
C VAL A 62 -9.04 0.04 5.16
N TYR A 63 -8.46 0.29 6.32
CA TYR A 63 -9.12 0.97 7.43
C TYR A 63 -8.69 2.44 7.50
N LEU A 64 -9.63 3.34 7.26
CA LEU A 64 -9.47 4.78 7.24
C LEU A 64 -9.80 5.35 8.62
N SER A 65 -8.81 5.31 9.53
CA SER A 65 -8.99 5.71 10.94
C SER A 65 -9.43 7.17 11.13
N ASP A 66 -9.18 8.01 10.13
CA ASP A 66 -9.42 9.44 10.13
C ASP A 66 -10.64 9.84 9.28
N VAL A 67 -11.43 8.87 8.81
CA VAL A 67 -12.67 9.10 8.07
C VAL A 67 -13.87 8.72 8.95
N PRO A 68 -14.55 9.70 9.58
CA PRO A 68 -15.77 9.46 10.36
C PRO A 68 -16.89 8.81 9.53
N SER A 69 -17.84 8.12 10.17
CA SER A 69 -19.00 7.53 9.47
C SER A 69 -19.95 8.56 8.88
N SER A 70 -19.97 9.78 9.40
CA SER A 70 -20.72 10.92 8.85
C SER A 70 -20.07 11.57 7.63
N SER A 71 -18.87 11.11 7.22
CA SER A 71 -18.17 11.65 6.06
C SER A 71 -18.94 11.41 4.76
N LYS A 72 -18.83 12.39 3.87
CA LYS A 72 -19.37 12.32 2.51
C LYS A 72 -18.28 11.90 1.53
N SER A 73 -18.66 11.71 0.27
CA SER A 73 -17.71 11.51 -0.84
C SER A 73 -16.68 12.65 -0.84
N GLY A 74 -15.42 12.31 -1.08
CA GLY A 74 -14.26 13.21 -0.97
C GLY A 74 -13.43 13.02 0.31
N ALA A 75 -13.88 12.24 1.29
CA ALA A 75 -13.13 12.03 2.52
C ALA A 75 -11.97 11.01 2.39
N LEU A 76 -12.09 9.98 1.55
CA LEU A 76 -11.00 9.06 1.22
C LEU A 76 -9.82 9.79 0.56
N ALA A 77 -10.08 10.74 -0.33
CA ALA A 77 -9.05 11.55 -1.00
C ALA A 77 -8.16 12.28 0.02
N ASN A 78 -8.77 12.77 1.10
CA ASN A 78 -8.13 13.55 2.15
C ASN A 78 -7.62 12.68 3.32
N SER A 79 -7.85 11.37 3.29
CA SER A 79 -7.39 10.50 4.36
C SER A 79 -5.86 10.45 4.42
N ALA A 80 -5.31 10.44 5.63
CA ALA A 80 -3.91 10.21 5.91
C ALA A 80 -3.42 8.87 5.33
N TRP A 81 -4.29 7.87 5.15
CA TRP A 81 -3.90 6.65 4.44
C TRP A 81 -3.48 6.95 3.00
N ASN A 82 -4.24 7.79 2.30
CA ASN A 82 -4.04 8.08 0.88
C ASN A 82 -2.77 8.90 0.61
N THR A 83 -2.26 9.62 1.61
CA THR A 83 -1.03 10.41 1.50
C THR A 83 0.24 9.59 1.71
N ARG A 84 0.16 8.35 2.21
CA ARG A 84 1.32 7.48 2.45
C ARG A 84 1.91 6.97 1.14
N ALA A 85 3.24 6.82 1.07
CA ALA A 85 3.88 6.24 -0.12
C ALA A 85 3.38 4.81 -0.44
N TRP A 86 3.07 4.03 0.59
CA TRP A 86 2.54 2.67 0.47
C TRP A 86 1.10 2.57 -0.03
N SER A 87 0.33 3.67 -0.08
CA SER A 87 -1.04 3.62 -0.60
C SER A 87 -1.08 3.25 -2.09
N ILE A 88 -0.06 3.65 -2.85
CA ILE A 88 0.01 3.35 -4.29
C ILE A 88 0.17 1.84 -4.57
N PRO A 89 1.15 1.11 -4.00
CA PRO A 89 1.21 -0.34 -4.19
C PRO A 89 -0.01 -1.06 -3.59
N GLU A 90 -0.55 -0.59 -2.46
CA GLU A 90 -1.78 -1.12 -1.87
C GLU A 90 -3.01 -0.91 -2.79
N LEU A 91 -3.03 0.14 -3.60
CA LEU A 91 -4.06 0.40 -4.62
C LEU A 91 -3.81 -0.39 -5.90
N LEU A 92 -2.58 -0.42 -6.43
CA LEU A 92 -2.30 -0.97 -7.76
C LEU A 92 -2.17 -2.48 -7.79
N ALA A 93 -1.65 -3.09 -6.73
CA ALA A 93 -1.40 -4.52 -6.70
C ALA A 93 -2.68 -5.38 -6.67
N PRO A 94 -3.64 -5.15 -5.74
CA PRO A 94 -4.76 -6.07 -5.57
C PRO A 94 -5.85 -5.88 -6.61
N LYS A 95 -6.56 -6.97 -6.90
CA LYS A 95 -7.75 -6.94 -7.77
C LYS A 95 -8.98 -6.40 -7.04
N VAL A 96 -9.12 -6.75 -5.76
CA VAL A 96 -10.27 -6.41 -4.92
C VAL A 96 -9.79 -5.64 -3.70
N ILE A 97 -10.39 -4.48 -3.47
CA ILE A 97 -10.12 -3.62 -2.32
C ILE A 97 -11.45 -3.15 -1.73
N ILE A 98 -11.52 -3.08 -0.40
CA ILE A 98 -12.67 -2.54 0.34
C ILE A 98 -12.17 -1.55 1.39
N PHE A 99 -12.75 -0.36 1.38
CA PHE A 99 -12.48 0.71 2.33
C PHE A 99 -13.49 0.68 3.49
N TYR A 100 -12.96 0.75 4.70
CA TYR A 100 -13.72 0.86 5.94
C TYR A 100 -13.45 2.21 6.61
N GLN A 101 -14.51 2.83 7.12
CA GLN A 101 -14.45 4.06 7.89
C GLN A 101 -13.98 3.80 9.33
N ALA A 102 -13.78 4.87 10.11
CA ALA A 102 -13.24 4.80 11.46
C ALA A 102 -14.08 3.94 12.44
N ASP A 103 -15.36 3.71 12.16
CA ASP A 103 -16.24 2.85 12.96
C ASP A 103 -16.41 1.43 12.39
N TRP A 104 -15.61 1.06 11.37
CA TRP A 104 -15.69 -0.20 10.63
C TRP A 104 -16.98 -0.39 9.83
N THR A 105 -17.68 0.68 9.46
CA THR A 105 -18.65 0.66 8.37
C THR A 105 -17.98 0.78 7.01
N LEU A 106 -18.65 0.36 5.93
CA LEU A 106 -18.14 0.45 4.57
C LEU A 106 -18.13 1.91 4.13
N TYR A 107 -17.06 2.35 3.45
CA TYR A 107 -16.98 3.72 2.94
C TYR A 107 -18.19 4.07 2.06
N LEU A 108 -18.87 5.18 2.41
CA LEU A 108 -20.09 5.66 1.76
C LEU A 108 -21.26 4.65 1.79
N ASP A 109 -21.26 3.74 2.76
CA ASP A 109 -22.19 2.60 2.84
C ASP A 109 -22.21 1.73 1.56
N ASP A 110 -21.16 1.81 0.74
CA ASP A 110 -21.10 1.13 -0.56
C ASP A 110 -20.86 -0.37 -0.38
N ARG A 111 -21.84 -1.17 -0.82
CA ARG A 111 -21.86 -2.64 -0.70
C ARG A 111 -21.32 -3.37 -1.93
N SER A 112 -20.67 -2.67 -2.84
CA SER A 112 -20.05 -3.29 -4.02
C SER A 112 -18.99 -4.28 -3.57
N ARG A 113 -18.79 -5.34 -4.38
CA ARG A 113 -17.81 -6.38 -4.06
C ARG A 113 -16.37 -5.89 -4.18
N ASN A 114 -16.17 -4.75 -4.83
CA ASN A 114 -14.88 -4.11 -5.00
C ASN A 114 -15.07 -2.59 -5.07
N HIS A 115 -14.39 -1.83 -4.22
CA HIS A 115 -14.46 -0.37 -4.21
C HIS A 115 -13.67 0.28 -5.35
N LYS A 116 -13.12 -0.51 -6.28
CA LYS A 116 -12.68 -0.07 -7.61
C LYS A 116 -13.77 -0.16 -8.68
N GLU A 117 -15.03 -0.41 -8.32
CA GLU A 117 -16.18 -0.42 -9.25
C GLU A 117 -17.01 0.87 -9.19
N PRO A 118 -17.36 1.43 -8.01
CA PRO A 118 -18.18 2.63 -7.94
C PRO A 118 -17.47 3.85 -8.53
N VAL A 119 -18.14 4.54 -9.45
CA VAL A 119 -17.59 5.72 -10.14
C VAL A 119 -17.18 6.81 -9.14
N SER A 120 -17.94 7.01 -8.07
CA SER A 120 -17.65 7.99 -7.02
C SER A 120 -16.31 7.73 -6.33
N ILE A 121 -16.01 6.47 -5.99
CA ILE A 121 -14.75 6.09 -5.33
C ILE A 121 -13.59 6.15 -6.32
N ILE A 122 -13.78 5.68 -7.57
CA ILE A 122 -12.75 5.75 -8.60
C ILE A 122 -12.35 7.20 -8.87
N GLN A 123 -13.31 8.10 -9.07
CA GLN A 123 -13.03 9.52 -9.33
C GLN A 123 -12.29 10.18 -8.17
N GLU A 124 -12.63 9.81 -6.95
CA GLU A 124 -11.97 10.29 -5.75
C GLU A 124 -10.51 9.82 -5.65
N LEU A 125 -10.25 8.54 -5.96
CA LEU A 125 -8.91 7.98 -6.05
C LEU A 125 -8.12 8.62 -7.20
N GLU A 126 -8.69 8.74 -8.39
CA GLU A 126 -8.06 9.38 -9.56
C GLU A 126 -7.62 10.81 -9.22
N HIS A 127 -8.52 11.61 -8.64
CA HIS A 127 -8.23 13.00 -8.29
C HIS A 127 -7.11 13.14 -7.27
N SER A 128 -7.08 12.25 -6.28
CA SER A 128 -6.16 12.35 -5.15
C SER A 128 -4.83 11.66 -5.35
N THR A 129 -4.74 10.71 -6.30
CA THR A 129 -3.55 9.90 -6.56
C THR A 129 -2.93 10.13 -7.92
N GLY A 130 -3.69 10.68 -8.88
CA GLY A 130 -3.27 10.73 -10.29
C GLY A 130 -3.30 9.36 -10.98
N LEU A 131 -3.74 8.29 -10.30
CA LEU A 131 -3.90 6.97 -10.89
C LEU A 131 -5.19 6.93 -11.70
N ASN A 132 -5.10 6.98 -13.02
CA ASN A 132 -6.27 6.83 -13.88
C ASN A 132 -6.96 5.44 -13.68
N ALA A 133 -8.22 5.34 -14.05
CA ALA A 133 -9.03 4.14 -13.88
C ALA A 133 -8.39 2.89 -14.50
N ARG A 134 -7.66 3.04 -15.63
CA ARG A 134 -6.95 1.92 -16.25
C ARG A 134 -5.84 1.40 -15.35
N ALA A 135 -5.06 2.27 -14.71
CA ALA A 135 -4.05 1.89 -13.74
C ALA A 135 -4.71 1.18 -12.54
N LEU A 136 -5.78 1.74 -11.97
CA LEU A 136 -6.47 1.13 -10.83
C LEU A 136 -7.03 -0.28 -11.14
N LEU A 137 -7.49 -0.53 -12.37
CA LEU A 137 -8.16 -1.77 -12.76
C LEU A 137 -7.24 -2.84 -13.38
N ALA A 138 -6.16 -2.42 -14.05
CA ALA A 138 -5.37 -3.33 -14.90
C ALA A 138 -3.85 -3.04 -14.87
N PHE A 139 -3.33 -2.57 -13.73
CA PHE A 139 -1.91 -2.31 -13.57
C PHE A 139 -1.05 -3.55 -13.82
N ARG A 140 0.11 -3.34 -14.46
CA ARG A 140 1.15 -4.35 -14.62
C ARG A 140 2.51 -3.75 -14.21
N PRO A 141 3.24 -4.41 -13.28
CA PRO A 141 4.59 -4.00 -12.94
C PRO A 141 5.54 -3.93 -14.13
N GLY A 142 6.55 -3.06 -14.03
CA GLY A 142 7.66 -2.98 -14.98
C GLY A 142 8.23 -1.57 -15.12
N MET A 143 9.26 -1.42 -15.96
CA MET A 143 9.99 -0.15 -16.14
C MET A 143 9.32 0.87 -17.08
N ARG A 144 8.26 0.48 -17.81
CA ARG A 144 7.52 1.42 -18.69
C ARG A 144 6.83 2.51 -17.89
N ASP A 145 6.69 3.69 -18.49
CA ASP A 145 5.99 4.84 -17.90
C ASP A 145 6.58 5.25 -16.54
N ALA A 146 7.91 5.18 -16.44
CA ALA A 146 8.65 5.44 -15.20
C ALA A 146 8.36 6.83 -14.63
N GLU A 147 8.32 7.86 -15.48
CA GLU A 147 8.01 9.23 -15.07
C GLU A 147 6.61 9.34 -14.43
N GLU A 148 5.59 8.71 -15.04
CA GLU A 148 4.23 8.69 -14.51
C GLU A 148 4.18 7.99 -13.13
N LYS A 149 4.85 6.85 -13.00
CA LYS A 149 4.96 6.09 -11.74
C LYS A 149 5.65 6.86 -10.63
N LEU A 150 6.72 7.58 -10.96
CA LEU A 150 7.40 8.47 -10.01
C LEU A 150 6.50 9.64 -9.62
N GLN A 151 5.74 10.18 -10.57
CA GLN A 151 4.80 11.27 -10.31
C GLN A 151 3.74 10.86 -9.29
N TRP A 152 3.21 9.63 -9.35
CA TRP A 152 2.25 9.10 -8.36
C TRP A 152 2.80 9.09 -6.92
N ALA A 153 4.11 8.90 -6.76
CA ALA A 153 4.76 8.87 -5.44
C ALA A 153 5.33 10.23 -5.00
N SER A 154 5.48 11.19 -5.91
CA SER A 154 6.18 12.46 -5.68
C SER A 154 5.64 13.30 -4.52
N THR A 155 4.34 13.24 -4.26
CA THR A 155 3.65 14.02 -3.20
C THR A 155 3.41 13.21 -1.93
N ARG A 156 3.91 11.98 -1.86
CA ARG A 156 3.59 11.05 -0.79
C ARG A 156 4.55 11.16 0.38
N VAL A 157 4.00 10.93 1.56
CA VAL A 157 4.70 10.99 2.84
C VAL A 157 5.25 9.62 3.18
N THR A 158 6.49 9.60 3.64
CA THR A 158 7.19 8.39 4.08
C THR A 158 7.57 8.51 5.55
N ALA A 159 7.61 7.37 6.25
CA ALA A 159 8.13 7.32 7.61
C ALA A 159 9.66 7.26 7.63
N ARG A 160 10.25 6.58 6.64
CA ARG A 160 11.68 6.58 6.36
C ARG A 160 11.94 7.19 4.99
N ASP A 161 12.99 7.97 4.89
CA ASP A 161 13.33 8.71 3.68
C ASP A 161 13.47 7.81 2.44
N GLU A 162 13.97 6.58 2.63
CA GLU A 162 14.16 5.61 1.55
C GLU A 162 12.88 4.94 1.06
N ASP A 163 11.80 4.95 1.87
CA ASP A 163 10.52 4.32 1.49
C ASP A 163 9.90 5.00 0.26
N VAL A 164 10.34 6.22 -0.11
CA VAL A 164 9.92 6.87 -1.35
C VAL A 164 10.35 6.08 -2.58
N ALA A 165 11.45 5.33 -2.48
CA ALA A 165 11.92 4.41 -3.50
C ALA A 165 11.42 2.99 -3.24
N TYR A 166 11.50 2.50 -1.99
CA TYR A 166 11.22 1.09 -1.70
C TYR A 166 9.75 0.71 -1.89
N SER A 167 8.82 1.62 -1.61
CA SER A 167 7.39 1.42 -1.91
C SER A 167 7.10 1.24 -3.40
N LEU A 168 8.03 1.65 -4.28
CA LEU A 168 7.89 1.54 -5.73
C LEU A 168 8.49 0.25 -6.30
N PHE A 169 9.23 -0.56 -5.53
CA PHE A 169 9.91 -1.74 -6.07
C PHE A 169 8.96 -2.71 -6.79
N GLY A 170 7.82 -3.00 -6.16
CA GLY A 170 6.80 -3.84 -6.76
C GLY A 170 6.09 -3.22 -7.97
N ILE A 171 6.01 -1.89 -8.04
CA ILE A 171 5.43 -1.14 -9.17
C ILE A 171 6.38 -1.19 -10.38
N PHE A 172 7.68 -1.06 -10.14
CA PHE A 172 8.71 -1.21 -11.17
C PHE A 172 9.05 -2.66 -11.49
N GLY A 173 8.62 -3.61 -10.66
CA GLY A 173 8.92 -5.02 -10.83
C GLY A 173 10.40 -5.35 -10.62
N ILE A 174 11.06 -4.62 -9.71
CA ILE A 174 12.48 -4.79 -9.40
C ILE A 174 12.69 -5.48 -8.06
N HIS A 175 13.85 -6.09 -7.90
CA HIS A 175 14.27 -6.75 -6.66
C HIS A 175 15.71 -6.32 -6.36
N ILE A 176 15.87 -5.29 -5.53
CA ILE A 176 17.18 -4.73 -5.16
C ILE A 176 17.27 -4.63 -3.63
N PRO A 177 18.43 -4.93 -2.99
CA PRO A 177 18.52 -4.95 -1.53
C PRO A 177 18.03 -3.65 -0.86
N ILE A 178 17.28 -3.77 0.24
CA ILE A 178 16.83 -2.62 1.03
C ILE A 178 17.93 -2.21 1.99
N ILE A 179 18.31 -0.93 1.96
CA ILE A 179 19.40 -0.39 2.78
C ILE A 179 18.90 0.85 3.50
N TYR A 180 18.31 0.66 4.69
CA TYR A 180 17.96 1.81 5.52
C TYR A 180 19.21 2.52 6.04
N GLY A 181 19.24 3.84 5.94
CA GLY A 181 20.42 4.67 6.19
C GLY A 181 21.19 5.05 4.92
N GLU A 182 20.81 4.55 3.74
CA GLU A 182 21.45 4.95 2.48
C GLU A 182 21.00 6.33 1.97
N GLY A 183 19.89 6.85 2.51
CA GLY A 183 19.33 8.14 2.17
C GLY A 183 18.51 8.14 0.89
N ARG A 184 17.53 9.04 0.84
CA ARG A 184 16.54 9.17 -0.25
C ARG A 184 17.14 9.19 -1.65
N GLN A 185 18.14 10.03 -1.88
CA GLN A 185 18.70 10.26 -3.22
C GLN A 185 19.33 8.98 -3.77
N LYS A 186 20.01 8.23 -2.92
CA LYS A 186 20.69 6.99 -3.32
C LYS A 186 19.70 5.86 -3.56
N ALA A 187 18.69 5.72 -2.69
CA ALA A 187 17.61 4.76 -2.88
C ALA A 187 16.86 5.00 -4.21
N LEU A 188 16.53 6.25 -4.53
CA LEU A 188 15.92 6.63 -5.82
C LEU A 188 16.87 6.37 -7.00
N GLY A 189 18.15 6.68 -6.86
CA GLY A 189 19.15 6.39 -7.91
C GLY A 189 19.18 4.90 -8.26
N ARG A 190 19.19 4.01 -7.26
CA ARG A 190 19.18 2.56 -7.47
C ARG A 190 17.89 2.04 -8.08
N LEU A 191 16.74 2.60 -7.68
CA LEU A 191 15.44 2.29 -8.31
C LEU A 191 15.48 2.53 -9.83
N LEU A 192 16.05 3.65 -10.27
CA LEU A 192 16.05 4.05 -11.69
C LEU A 192 17.10 3.31 -12.53
N THR A 193 18.24 2.96 -11.94
CA THR A 193 19.31 2.25 -12.66
C THR A 193 19.16 0.73 -12.60
N GLY A 194 18.32 0.21 -11.71
CA GLY A 194 18.26 -1.22 -11.40
C GLY A 194 19.57 -1.74 -10.78
N ASP A 195 20.39 -0.86 -10.20
CA ASP A 195 21.70 -1.25 -9.67
C ASP A 195 21.56 -1.97 -8.32
N HIS A 196 22.06 -3.20 -8.29
CA HIS A 196 22.14 -4.03 -7.09
C HIS A 196 23.33 -3.64 -6.20
N SER A 197 24.25 -2.79 -6.68
CA SER A 197 25.43 -2.38 -5.92
C SER A 197 25.09 -1.31 -4.87
N PRO A 198 25.47 -1.50 -3.59
CA PRO A 198 25.37 -0.47 -2.56
C PRO A 198 26.39 0.66 -2.78
N PHE A 199 27.38 0.48 -3.66
CA PHE A 199 28.32 1.51 -4.06
C PHE A 199 28.08 1.79 -5.55
N GLY A 200 27.47 2.93 -5.85
CA GLY A 200 27.19 3.33 -7.23
C GLY A 200 28.43 3.20 -8.08
N ARG A 201 28.28 2.80 -9.35
CA ARG A 201 29.41 2.76 -10.27
C ARG A 201 30.03 4.15 -10.33
N HIS A 202 31.21 4.31 -9.73
CA HIS A 202 32.09 5.41 -10.07
C HIS A 202 32.47 5.23 -11.52
N HIS A 203 31.75 5.93 -12.41
CA HIS A 203 32.31 6.27 -13.71
C HIS A 203 33.44 7.27 -13.43
N GLY A 204 34.64 6.71 -13.29
CA GLY A 204 35.88 7.48 -13.36
C GLY A 204 36.04 8.10 -14.75
N PRO A 205 36.82 9.20 -14.84
CA PRO A 205 36.82 10.16 -15.95
C PRO A 205 37.19 9.56 -17.31
#